data_AF-A0A8J8P893-F1
#
_entry.id   AF-A0A8J8P893-F1
#
_cell.length_a   1.000
_cell.length_b   1.000
_cell.length_c   1.000
_cell.angle_alpha   90.00
_cell.angle_beta   90.00
_cell.angle_gamma   90.00
#
_symmetry.space_group_name_H-M   'P 1'
#
loop_
_entity.id
_entity.type
_entity.pdbx_description
1 polymer ?
#
loop_
_entity_poly.entity_id
_entity_poly.type
_entity_poly.pdbx_seq_one_letter_code
_entity_poly.pdbx_strand_id
1 'polypeptide(L)'
;MQSSTAQDAVSAESAEPHSFSSKEQPKKVLTTVETERYGVRWKGKYGTWIEPDIVDAVDPYIYVHGPYCPHDGHGLRVGTVTKQVVRTDTAWICDACDRTYSYPEEGLSDESRIEYEMKQQLKKQRAQAQATD
;
A
#
# COMPACT_ATOMS: atom_id res chain seq x y z
N MET A 1 9.79 -3.05 47.49
CA MET A 1 9.75 -4.34 46.77
C MET A 1 8.28 -4.64 46.54
N GLN A 2 7.69 -4.76 45.37
CA GLN A 2 8.15 -4.87 43.99
C GLN A 2 7.09 -4.23 43.09
N SER A 3 7.55 -3.59 42.02
CA SER A 3 6.78 -3.04 40.91
C SER A 3 6.09 -4.15 40.12
N SER A 4 4.86 -3.92 39.67
CA SER A 4 4.24 -4.70 38.58
C SER A 4 3.17 -3.85 37.89
N THR A 5 3.59 -2.77 37.23
CA THR A 5 2.81 -2.24 36.10
C THR A 5 3.00 -3.22 34.96
N ALA A 6 2.01 -4.10 34.78
CA ALA A 6 1.87 -4.89 33.58
C ALA A 6 1.88 -3.91 32.40
N GLN A 7 2.94 -3.98 31.63
CA GLN A 7 3.02 -3.38 30.32
C GLN A 7 1.96 -4.11 29.49
N ASP A 8 0.83 -3.45 29.26
CA ASP A 8 -0.04 -3.74 28.12
C ASP A 8 0.84 -3.56 26.87
N ALA A 9 1.53 -4.63 26.52
CA ALA A 9 2.02 -4.84 25.17
C ALA A 9 0.77 -4.98 24.30
N VAL A 10 0.21 -3.82 23.94
CA VAL A 10 -0.71 -3.74 22.82
C VAL A 10 0.06 -4.32 21.66
N SER A 11 -0.36 -5.51 21.27
CA SER A 11 0.13 -6.19 20.09
C SER A 11 0.13 -5.14 18.99
N ALA A 12 1.29 -4.87 18.42
CA ALA A 12 1.39 -4.29 17.10
C ALA A 12 0.82 -5.32 16.12
N GLU A 13 -0.49 -5.58 16.19
CA GLU A 13 -1.25 -5.92 15.02
C GLU A 13 -0.86 -4.84 14.03
N SER A 14 -0.06 -5.25 13.05
CA SER A 14 0.22 -4.45 11.88
C SER A 14 -1.13 -4.15 11.28
N ALA A 15 -1.77 -3.06 11.72
CA ALA A 15 -3.01 -2.57 11.17
C ALA A 15 -2.71 -2.47 9.69
N GLU A 16 -3.30 -3.37 8.90
CA GLU A 16 -3.08 -3.38 7.48
C GLU A 16 -3.34 -1.95 7.02
N PRO A 17 -2.36 -1.32 6.35
CA PRO A 17 -2.46 0.09 6.05
C PRO A 17 -3.76 0.32 5.30
N HIS A 18 -4.46 1.41 5.64
CA HIS A 18 -5.82 1.69 5.18
C HIS A 18 -6.08 1.16 3.77
N SER A 19 -6.90 0.11 3.67
CA SER A 19 -7.24 -0.45 2.37
C SER A 19 -8.05 0.59 1.61
N PHE A 20 -7.47 1.12 0.54
CA PHE A 20 -8.11 2.13 -0.31
C PHE A 20 -8.61 1.53 -1.64
N SER A 21 -8.26 0.28 -1.92
CA SER A 21 -8.86 -0.48 -3.02
C SER A 21 -10.10 -1.21 -2.51
N SER A 22 -11.21 -1.07 -3.24
CA SER A 22 -12.44 -1.84 -2.99
C SER A 22 -12.35 -3.26 -3.55
N LYS A 23 -11.27 -3.54 -4.30
CA LYS A 23 -11.02 -4.84 -4.93
C LYS A 23 -10.50 -5.82 -3.89
N GLU A 24 -10.96 -7.06 -3.98
CA GLU A 24 -10.35 -8.16 -3.27
C GLU A 24 -8.95 -8.44 -3.80
N GLN A 25 -8.07 -8.90 -2.92
CA GLN A 25 -6.73 -9.35 -3.29
C GLN A 25 -6.82 -10.53 -4.29
N PRO A 26 -5.98 -10.59 -5.34
CA PRO A 26 -5.98 -11.72 -6.26
C PRO A 26 -5.65 -13.02 -5.53
N LYS A 27 -6.40 -14.08 -5.85
CA LYS A 27 -6.14 -15.44 -5.32
C LYS A 27 -4.85 -16.01 -5.91
N LYS A 28 -4.63 -15.82 -7.22
CA LYS A 28 -3.40 -16.20 -7.89
C LYS A 28 -2.59 -14.96 -8.22
N VAL A 29 -1.49 -14.75 -7.50
CA VAL A 29 -0.54 -13.66 -7.78
C VAL A 29 0.42 -14.11 -8.87
N LEU A 30 0.43 -13.39 -9.99
CA LEU A 30 1.34 -13.61 -11.11
C LEU A 30 2.66 -12.88 -10.90
N THR A 31 2.61 -11.66 -10.36
CA THR A 31 3.81 -10.89 -9.99
C THR A 31 3.44 -9.80 -8.98
N THR A 32 4.46 -9.22 -8.37
CA THR A 32 4.34 -8.08 -7.46
C THR A 32 5.12 -6.89 -8.00
N VAL A 33 4.63 -5.70 -7.73
CA VAL A 33 5.28 -4.44 -8.12
C VAL A 33 5.24 -3.47 -6.95
N GLU A 34 6.23 -2.62 -6.85
CA GLU A 34 6.27 -1.55 -5.85
C GLU A 34 6.43 -0.22 -6.56
N THR A 35 5.84 0.85 -5.99
CA THR A 35 6.13 2.21 -6.43
C THR A 35 6.15 3.17 -5.26
N GLU A 36 6.87 4.27 -5.42
CA GLU A 36 6.90 5.36 -4.43
C GLU A 36 6.11 6.55 -4.98
N ARG A 37 5.06 6.92 -4.24
CA ARG A 37 4.16 8.01 -4.62
C ARG A 37 3.73 8.75 -3.37
N TYR A 38 3.69 10.08 -3.44
CA TYR A 38 3.36 10.95 -2.29
C TYR A 38 4.34 10.81 -1.13
N GLY A 39 5.60 10.46 -1.41
CA GLY A 39 6.64 10.27 -0.41
C GLY A 39 6.51 8.99 0.42
N VAL A 40 5.61 8.08 0.04
CA VAL A 40 5.38 6.80 0.71
C VAL A 40 5.46 5.64 -0.30
N ARG A 41 5.68 4.42 0.19
CA ARG A 41 5.78 3.22 -0.63
C ARG A 41 4.44 2.53 -0.76
N TRP A 42 4.14 2.05 -1.96
CA TRP A 42 2.95 1.28 -2.30
C TRP A 42 3.36 -0.05 -2.87
N LYS A 43 2.59 -1.09 -2.54
CA LYS A 43 2.79 -2.44 -3.03
C LYS A 43 1.60 -2.86 -3.86
N GLY A 44 1.85 -3.55 -4.96
CA GLY A 44 0.85 -4.02 -5.90
C GLY A 44 1.00 -5.52 -6.12
N LYS A 45 -0.12 -6.24 -6.09
CA LYS A 45 -0.21 -7.65 -6.49
C LYS A 45 -0.96 -7.72 -7.82
N TYR A 46 -0.29 -8.17 -8.88
CA TYR A 46 -0.90 -8.41 -10.17
C TYR A 46 -1.28 -9.87 -10.29
N GLY A 47 -2.54 -10.15 -10.58
CA GLY A 47 -3.05 -11.51 -10.54
C GLY A 47 -4.52 -11.65 -10.91
N THR A 48 -5.07 -12.85 -10.71
CA THR A 48 -6.46 -13.19 -11.01
C THR A 48 -7.22 -13.54 -9.73
N TRP A 49 -8.52 -13.24 -9.70
CA TRP A 49 -9.39 -13.51 -8.55
C TRP A 49 -9.80 -14.99 -8.44
N ILE A 50 -9.56 -15.78 -9.49
CA ILE A 50 -9.69 -17.25 -9.51
C ILE A 50 -8.48 -17.89 -10.17
N GLU A 51 -8.30 -19.17 -9.86
CA GLU A 51 -7.33 -20.02 -10.53
C GLU A 51 -7.83 -20.34 -11.95
N PRO A 52 -6.99 -20.20 -12.99
CA PRO A 52 -7.39 -20.37 -14.38
C PRO A 52 -7.82 -21.81 -14.71
N ASP A 53 -7.55 -22.78 -13.84
CA ASP A 53 -8.02 -24.17 -13.99
C ASP A 53 -9.56 -24.28 -13.88
N ILE A 54 -10.26 -23.20 -13.47
CA ILE A 54 -11.70 -23.14 -13.26
C ILE A 54 -12.43 -22.43 -14.42
N VAL A 55 -11.79 -21.51 -15.16
CA VAL A 55 -12.41 -20.79 -16.30
C VAL A 55 -11.40 -20.48 -17.42
N ASP A 56 -11.88 -20.49 -18.66
CA ASP A 56 -11.04 -20.42 -19.88
C ASP A 56 -10.23 -19.11 -20.04
N ALA A 57 -10.64 -18.00 -19.42
CA ALA A 57 -9.83 -16.79 -19.35
C ALA A 57 -10.31 -15.84 -18.24
N VAL A 58 -9.41 -15.38 -17.37
CA VAL A 58 -9.64 -14.26 -16.47
C VAL A 58 -8.63 -13.19 -16.73
N ASP A 59 -9.12 -11.97 -16.94
CA ASP A 59 -8.26 -10.81 -17.07
C ASP A 59 -7.55 -10.54 -15.73
N PRO A 60 -6.21 -10.58 -15.71
CA PRO A 60 -5.46 -10.23 -14.52
C PRO A 60 -5.58 -8.73 -14.22
N TYR A 61 -5.80 -8.42 -12.96
CA TYR A 61 -5.88 -7.05 -12.45
C TYR A 61 -4.77 -6.82 -11.44
N ILE A 62 -4.59 -5.55 -11.07
CA ILE A 62 -3.68 -5.18 -9.99
C ILE A 62 -4.48 -4.75 -8.76
N TYR A 63 -4.13 -5.34 -7.63
CA TYR A 63 -4.58 -4.93 -6.30
C TYR A 63 -3.46 -4.12 -5.66
N VAL A 64 -3.74 -2.87 -5.29
CA VAL A 64 -2.76 -1.99 -4.65
C VAL A 64 -3.06 -1.91 -3.17
N HIS A 65 -2.02 -2.04 -2.34
CA HIS A 65 -2.08 -1.93 -0.89
C HIS A 65 -0.92 -1.10 -0.33
N GLY A 66 -1.16 -0.51 0.83
CA GLY A 66 -0.32 0.55 1.41
C GLY A 66 -1.19 1.69 1.95
N PRO A 67 -0.59 2.80 2.38
CA PRO A 67 0.82 3.14 2.21
C PRO A 67 1.75 2.59 3.29
N TYR A 68 3.01 2.39 2.91
CA TYR A 68 4.09 1.94 3.78
C TYR A 68 5.17 3.01 3.93
N CYS A 69 5.81 3.08 5.09
CA CYS A 69 6.96 3.92 5.32
C CYS A 69 8.12 3.50 4.39
N PRO A 70 8.72 4.40 3.60
CA PRO A 70 9.87 4.08 2.76
C PRO A 70 11.12 3.68 3.56
N HIS A 71 11.23 4.09 4.82
CA HIS A 71 12.43 3.90 5.64
C HIS A 71 12.46 2.56 6.38
N ASP A 72 11.32 2.12 6.93
CA ASP A 72 11.24 0.93 7.77
C ASP A 72 10.20 -0.09 7.28
N GLY A 73 9.44 0.23 6.22
CA GLY A 73 8.44 -0.66 5.63
C GLY A 73 7.15 -0.84 6.44
N HIS A 74 6.96 -0.14 7.56
CA HIS A 74 5.75 -0.26 8.37
C HIS A 74 4.54 0.36 7.68
N GLY A 75 3.36 -0.21 7.93
CA GLY A 75 2.09 0.37 7.50
C GLY A 75 1.91 1.73 8.12
N LEU A 76 1.49 2.71 7.31
CA LEU A 76 1.22 4.05 7.79
C LEU A 76 -0.27 4.18 8.13
N ARG A 77 -0.56 4.80 9.28
CA ARG A 77 -1.93 5.18 9.64
C ARG A 77 -2.25 6.58 9.19
N VAL A 78 -3.55 6.86 9.01
CA VAL A 78 -4.02 8.23 8.80
C VAL A 78 -4.17 8.90 10.16
N GLY A 79 -3.68 10.14 10.28
CA GLY A 79 -3.86 10.95 11.47
C GLY A 79 -3.79 12.44 11.15
N THR A 80 -3.98 13.25 12.18
CA THR A 80 -3.96 14.70 12.08
C THR A 80 -2.68 15.24 12.72
N VAL A 81 -1.97 16.10 12.00
CA VAL A 81 -0.73 16.72 12.49
C VAL A 81 -0.89 18.24 12.53
N THR A 82 -0.46 18.84 13.65
CA THR A 82 -0.49 20.30 13.84
C THR A 82 0.72 20.92 13.13
N LYS A 83 0.50 21.67 12.04
CA LYS A 83 1.58 22.39 11.34
C LYS A 83 1.80 23.80 11.87
N GLN A 84 0.74 24.44 12.35
CA GLN A 84 0.77 25.76 12.97
C GLN A 84 -0.22 25.79 14.13
N VAL A 85 -0.12 26.78 15.02
CA VAL A 85 -0.91 26.91 16.27
C VAL A 85 -2.42 26.66 16.08
N VAL A 86 -2.97 26.95 14.90
CA VAL A 86 -4.40 26.77 14.57
C VAL A 86 -4.66 25.90 13.33
N ARG A 87 -3.62 25.38 12.66
CA ARG A 87 -3.78 24.62 11.42
C ARG A 87 -3.34 23.18 11.60
N THR A 88 -4.31 22.30 11.46
CA THR A 88 -4.14 20.85 11.42
C THR A 88 -4.31 20.36 10.00
N ASP A 89 -3.40 19.51 9.52
CA ASP A 89 -3.51 18.83 8.22
C ASP A 89 -3.63 17.31 8.46
N THR A 90 -4.33 16.62 7.55
CA THR A 90 -4.30 15.16 7.50
C THR A 90 -2.95 14.69 6.97
N ALA A 91 -2.38 13.66 7.60
CA ALA A 91 -1.09 13.10 7.25
C ALA A 91 -1.09 11.59 7.43
N TRP A 92 -0.19 10.91 6.72
CA TRP A 92 0.20 9.56 7.07
C TRP A 92 1.29 9.58 8.12
N ILE A 93 1.17 8.74 9.13
CA ILE A 93 2.07 8.70 10.28
C ILE A 93 2.63 7.29 10.40
N CYS A 94 3.96 7.19 10.51
CA CYS A 94 4.63 5.95 10.85
C CYS A 94 4.78 5.85 12.37
N ASP A 95 4.15 4.87 12.99
CA ASP A 95 4.27 4.65 14.44
C ASP A 95 5.60 4.01 14.87
N ALA A 96 6.41 3.55 13.91
CA ALA A 96 7.72 2.94 14.20
C ALA A 96 8.87 3.97 14.21
N CYS A 97 8.83 4.98 13.33
CA CYS A 97 9.89 5.99 13.22
C CYS A 97 9.42 7.44 13.40
N ASP A 98 8.16 7.64 13.83
CA ASP A 98 7.51 8.94 14.09
C ASP A 98 7.52 9.93 12.91
N ARG A 99 7.77 9.42 11.70
CA ARG A 99 7.76 10.25 10.49
C ARG A 99 6.35 10.50 10.00
N THR A 100 6.16 11.70 9.47
CA THR A 100 4.89 12.14 8.92
C THR A 100 5.04 12.44 7.43
N TYR A 101 4.03 12.05 6.65
CA TYR A 101 3.98 12.22 5.21
C TYR A 101 2.69 12.92 4.82
N SER A 102 2.74 13.74 3.78
CA SER A 102 1.58 14.47 3.29
C SER A 102 0.51 13.50 2.79
N TYR A 103 -0.70 13.60 3.34
CA TYR A 103 -1.87 12.89 2.83
C TYR A 103 -2.41 13.63 1.59
N PRO A 104 -2.55 12.97 0.43
CA PRO A 104 -3.18 13.59 -0.72
C PRO A 104 -4.69 13.66 -0.52
N GLU A 105 -5.25 14.87 -0.54
CA GLU A 105 -6.71 15.09 -0.41
C GLU A 105 -7.50 14.53 -1.60
N GLU A 106 -6.84 14.32 -2.75
CA GLU A 106 -7.42 13.78 -3.98
C GLU A 106 -6.63 12.57 -4.50
N GLY A 107 -7.32 11.56 -5.02
CA GLY A 107 -6.71 10.49 -5.84
C GLY A 107 -6.33 9.19 -5.14
N LEU A 108 -6.89 8.92 -3.96
CA LEU A 108 -6.83 7.60 -3.30
C LEU A 108 -8.14 6.85 -3.55
N SER A 109 -8.17 6.05 -4.61
CA SER A 109 -9.31 5.20 -4.99
C SER A 109 -8.85 4.04 -5.86
N ASP A 110 -9.79 3.15 -6.20
CA ASP A 110 -9.62 2.26 -7.36
C ASP A 110 -9.32 3.10 -8.61
N GLU A 111 -8.42 2.59 -9.45
CA GLU A 111 -7.90 3.32 -10.63
C GLU A 111 -7.12 4.61 -10.29
N SER A 112 -6.69 4.75 -9.04
CA SER A 112 -5.77 5.82 -8.63
C SER A 112 -4.54 5.91 -9.53
N ARG A 113 -3.89 7.06 -9.50
CA ARG A 113 -2.61 7.27 -10.19
C ARG A 113 -1.56 6.23 -9.82
N ILE A 114 -1.63 5.69 -8.59
CA ILE A 114 -0.76 4.61 -8.10
C ILE A 114 -1.02 3.32 -8.89
N GLU A 115 -2.28 2.90 -8.99
CA GLU A 115 -2.68 1.73 -9.79
C GLU A 115 -2.27 1.91 -11.27
N TYR A 116 -2.53 3.08 -11.85
CA TYR A 116 -2.13 3.37 -13.22
C TYR A 116 -0.62 3.26 -13.44
N GLU A 117 0.18 3.86 -12.55
CA GLU A 117 1.64 3.85 -12.64
C GLU A 117 2.18 2.42 -12.56
N MET A 118 1.68 1.61 -11.62
CA MET A 118 2.05 0.21 -11.50
C MET A 118 1.66 -0.61 -12.75
N LYS A 119 0.47 -0.39 -13.32
CA LYS A 119 0.07 -1.01 -14.60
C LYS A 119 1.05 -0.66 -15.72
N GLN A 120 1.49 0.59 -15.81
CA GLN A 120 2.46 1.02 -16.82
C GLN A 120 3.84 0.37 -16.59
N GLN A 121 4.29 0.22 -15.35
CA GLN A 121 5.53 -0.48 -15.04
C GLN A 121 5.48 -1.95 -15.50
N LEU A 122 4.38 -2.65 -15.18
CA LEU A 122 4.19 -4.04 -15.61
C LEU A 122 4.15 -4.19 -17.12
N LYS A 123 3.46 -3.28 -17.83
CA LYS A 123 3.45 -3.26 -19.30
C LYS A 123 4.86 -3.11 -19.88
N LYS A 124 5.66 -2.19 -19.33
CA LYS A 124 7.05 -1.97 -19.76
C LYS A 124 7.93 -3.19 -19.49
N GLN A 125 7.83 -3.80 -18.31
CA GLN A 125 8.60 -5.00 -17.97
C GLN A 125 8.27 -6.17 -18.92
N ARG A 126 6.99 -6.38 -19.24
CA ARG A 126 6.57 -7.43 -20.19
C ARG A 126 7.06 -7.15 -21.62
N ALA A 127 6.96 -5.91 -22.08
CA ALA A 127 7.46 -5.51 -23.40
C ALA A 127 8.99 -5.68 -23.50
N GLN A 128 9.73 -5.39 -22.43
CA GLN A 128 11.17 -5.61 -22.37
C GLN A 128 11.52 -7.09 -22.36
N ALA A 129 10.84 -7.92 -21.56
CA ALA A 129 11.05 -9.35 -21.54
C ALA A 129 10.81 -10.01 -22.91
N GLN A 130 9.81 -9.53 -23.65
CA GLN A 130 9.49 -10.02 -25.01
C GLN A 130 10.43 -9.51 -26.11
N ALA A 131 11.18 -8.44 -25.86
CA ALA A 131 12.14 -7.89 -26.82
C ALA A 131 13.55 -8.51 -26.68
N THR A 132 13.75 -9.36 -25.67
CA THR A 132 15.05 -10.01 -25.37
C THR A 132 15.04 -11.51 -25.66
N ASP A 133 13.95 -12.02 -26.25
CA ASP A 133 13.74 -13.41 -26.70
C ASP A 133 13.67 -13.43 -28.23
#